data_AF-A0AAJ0JNW2-F1
#
_entry.id   AF-A0AAJ0JNW2-F1
#
_cell.length_a   1.000
_cell.length_b   1.000
_cell.length_c   1.000
_cell.angle_alpha   90.00
_cell.angle_beta   90.00
_cell.angle_gamma   90.00
#
_symmetry.space_group_name_H-M   'P 1'
#
loop_
_entity.id
_entity.type
_entity.pdbx_description
1 polymer ?
#
loop_
_entity_poly.entity_id
_entity_poly.type
_entity_poly.pdbx_seq_one_letter_code
_entity_poly.pdbx_strand_id
1 'polypeptide(L)'
;MQLYLILLPVLYLFVSYISIFKMNTIYASILRMIMGVLLILVVAMSNLSAPLVSWWEFAVIVMLVGNVEITAFKHSKGDKKGVSILNMMTLLIFVISVILTLVVY
;
A
#
# COMPACT_ATOMS: atom_id res chain seq x y z
N MET A 1 -15.23 -11.40 -9.72
CA MET A 1 -14.71 -10.06 -10.06
C MET A 1 -13.99 -9.48 -8.85
N GLN A 2 -12.70 -9.75 -8.73
CA GLN A 2 -11.84 -9.31 -7.61
C GLN A 2 -11.33 -7.88 -7.77
N LEU A 3 -12.12 -7.03 -8.42
CA LEU A 3 -11.81 -5.62 -8.70
C LEU A 3 -11.51 -4.84 -7.40
N TYR A 4 -12.07 -5.28 -6.27
CA TYR A 4 -11.80 -4.71 -4.96
C TYR A 4 -10.33 -4.86 -4.52
N LEU A 5 -9.62 -5.90 -4.97
CA LEU A 5 -8.20 -6.11 -4.66
C LEU A 5 -7.29 -5.07 -5.33
N ILE A 6 -7.75 -4.44 -6.42
CA ILE A 6 -7.07 -3.29 -7.04
C ILE A 6 -7.58 -1.98 -6.44
N LEU A 7 -8.89 -1.87 -6.23
CA LEU A 7 -9.53 -0.65 -5.73
C LEU A 7 -9.03 -0.28 -4.32
N LEU A 8 -8.88 -1.25 -3.42
CA LEU A 8 -8.47 -1.00 -2.04
C LEU A 8 -7.04 -0.43 -1.94
N PRO A 9 -6.02 -0.98 -2.61
CA PRO A 9 -4.71 -0.34 -2.73
C PRO A 9 -4.76 1.06 -3.32
N VAL A 10 -5.57 1.30 -4.36
CA VAL A 10 -5.71 2.65 -4.96
C VAL A 10 -6.24 3.65 -3.93
N LEU A 11 -7.29 3.28 -3.19
CA LEU A 11 -7.84 4.13 -2.13
C LEU A 11 -6.84 4.37 -1.01
N TYR A 12 -6.09 3.35 -0.60
CA TYR A 12 -5.02 3.49 0.38
C TYR A 12 -3.93 4.46 -0.11
N LEU A 13 -3.50 4.38 -1.37
CA LEU A 13 -2.52 5.29 -1.95
C LEU A 13 -3.05 6.73 -2.01
N PHE A 14 -4.32 6.91 -2.35
CA PHE A 14 -4.95 8.24 -2.38
C PHE A 14 -5.01 8.89 -1.00
N VAL A 15 -5.50 8.14 0.01
CA VAL A 15 -5.52 8.63 1.40
C VAL A 15 -4.11 8.89 1.90
N SER A 16 -3.16 8.03 1.54
CA SER A 16 -1.76 8.18 1.93
C SER A 16 -1.13 9.43 1.35
N TYR A 17 -1.38 9.72 0.07
CA TYR A 17 -0.91 10.94 -0.56
C TYR A 17 -1.43 12.20 0.16
N ILE A 18 -2.73 12.25 0.43
CA ILE A 18 -3.34 13.39 1.13
C ILE A 18 -2.74 13.53 2.53
N SER A 19 -2.66 12.42 3.28
CA SER A 19 -2.15 12.39 4.65
C SER A 19 -0.69 12.83 4.75
N ILE A 20 0.17 12.39 3.82
CA ILE A 20 1.61 12.69 3.85
C ILE A 20 1.89 14.11 3.36
N PHE A 21 1.32 14.51 2.21
CA PHE A 21 1.77 15.72 1.51
C PHE A 21 0.86 16.94 1.69
N LYS A 22 -0.41 16.75 2.06
CA LYS A 22 -1.40 17.83 2.10
C LYS A 22 -1.97 18.09 3.50
N MET A 23 -2.13 17.04 4.30
CA MET A 23 -2.77 17.08 5.62
C MET A 23 -1.94 16.30 6.65
N ASN A 24 -0.68 16.71 6.84
CA ASN A 24 0.25 16.09 7.78
C ASN A 24 -0.12 16.39 9.25
N THR A 25 -1.22 15.78 9.69
CA THR A 25 -1.74 15.83 11.05
C THR A 25 -1.64 14.44 11.69
N ILE A 26 -1.59 14.40 13.02
CA ILE A 26 -1.53 13.13 13.76
C ILE A 26 -2.74 12.24 13.42
N TYR A 27 -3.94 12.82 13.35
CA TYR A 27 -5.17 12.09 13.01
C TYR A 27 -5.11 11.44 11.61
N ALA A 28 -4.64 12.18 10.60
CA ALA A 28 -4.49 11.65 9.25
C ALA A 28 -3.42 10.55 9.16
N SER A 29 -2.36 10.63 9.98
CA SER A 29 -1.33 9.59 10.04
C SER A 29 -1.86 8.31 10.69
N ILE A 30 -2.60 8.42 11.80
CA ILE A 30 -3.23 7.28 12.47
C ILE A 30 -4.23 6.61 11.52
N LEU A 31 -5.08 7.39 10.85
CA LEU A 31 -6.06 6.85 9.89
C LEU A 31 -5.37 6.09 8.76
N ARG A 32 -4.29 6.64 8.20
CA ARG A 32 -3.49 6.00 7.16
C ARG A 32 -2.90 4.66 7.65
N MET A 33 -2.35 4.63 8.86
CA MET A 33 -1.81 3.40 9.45
C MET A 33 -2.91 2.34 9.67
N ILE A 34 -4.07 2.73 10.21
CA ILE A 34 -5.22 1.84 10.39
C ILE A 34 -5.67 1.27 9.04
N MET A 35 -5.79 2.12 8.02
CA MET A 35 -6.16 1.68 6.67
C MET A 35 -5.13 0.72 6.06
N GLY A 36 -3.83 0.96 6.27
CA GLY A 36 -2.77 0.06 5.81
C GLY A 36 -2.86 -1.32 6.48
N VAL A 37 -3.09 -1.37 7.79
CA VAL A 37 -3.30 -2.63 8.52
C VAL A 37 -4.56 -3.35 8.04
N LEU A 38 -5.66 -2.63 7.87
CA LEU A 38 -6.91 -3.20 7.35
C LEU A 38 -6.74 -3.75 5.92
N LEU A 39 -6.00 -3.05 5.05
CA LEU A 39 -5.70 -3.53 3.70
C LEU A 39 -4.95 -4.86 3.74
N ILE A 40 -3.91 -4.97 4.58
CA ILE A 40 -3.14 -6.20 4.76
C ILE A 40 -4.05 -7.33 5.27
N LEU A 41 -4.92 -7.06 6.25
CA LEU A 41 -5.85 -8.05 6.80
C LEU A 41 -6.86 -8.52 5.76
N VAL A 42 -7.45 -7.63 4.97
CA VAL A 42 -8.41 -8.00 3.92
C VAL A 42 -7.76 -8.89 2.87
N VAL A 43 -6.54 -8.55 2.42
CA VAL A 43 -5.81 -9.34 1.44
C VAL A 43 -5.40 -10.70 2.02
N ALA A 44 -4.96 -10.75 3.28
CA ALA A 44 -4.66 -12.02 3.98
C ALA A 44 -5.89 -12.93 4.08
N MET A 45 -7.03 -12.37 4.50
CA MET A 45 -8.30 -13.10 4.60
C MET A 45 -8.78 -13.61 3.23
N SER A 46 -8.55 -12.85 2.17
CA SER A 46 -8.92 -13.26 0.81
C SER A 46 -8.08 -14.42 0.29
N ASN A 47 -6.85 -14.58 0.80
CA ASN A 47 -5.90 -15.63 0.40
C ASN A 47 -5.90 -16.86 1.31
N LEU A 48 -6.72 -16.87 2.38
CA LEU A 48 -6.75 -17.94 3.40
C LEU A 48 -7.24 -19.29 2.83
N SER A 49 -8.09 -19.25 1.81
CA SER A 49 -8.57 -20.43 1.07
C SER A 49 -7.73 -20.77 -0.16
N ALA A 50 -6.69 -19.98 -0.46
CA ALA A 50 -5.89 -20.11 -1.66
C ALA A 50 -4.56 -20.87 -1.39
N PRO A 51 -4.00 -21.59 -2.38
CA PRO A 51 -2.73 -22.31 -2.21
C PRO A 51 -1.58 -21.34 -1.85
N LEU A 52 -0.60 -21.76 -1.04
CA LEU A 52 0.51 -20.88 -0.62
C LEU A 52 1.23 -20.17 -1.78
N VAL A 53 1.32 -20.79 -2.95
CA VAL A 53 1.94 -20.18 -4.14
C VAL A 53 1.22 -18.91 -4.63
N SER A 54 -0.04 -18.71 -4.25
CA SER A 54 -0.84 -17.53 -4.61
C SER A 54 -0.65 -16.34 -3.65
N TRP A 55 0.10 -16.52 -2.56
CA TRP A 55 0.30 -15.48 -1.53
C TRP A 55 1.25 -14.35 -1.94
N TRP A 56 1.71 -14.35 -3.20
CA TRP A 56 2.54 -13.27 -3.74
C TRP A 56 1.82 -11.92 -3.69
N GLU A 57 0.51 -11.89 -3.91
CA GLU A 57 -0.27 -10.65 -3.79
C GLU A 57 -0.20 -10.09 -2.36
N PHE A 58 -0.37 -10.95 -1.35
CA PHE A 58 -0.23 -10.56 0.06
C PHE A 58 1.15 -9.97 0.35
N ALA A 59 2.22 -10.63 -0.10
CA ALA A 59 3.59 -10.13 0.09
C ALA A 59 3.79 -8.74 -0.54
N VAL A 60 3.29 -8.54 -1.77
CA VAL A 60 3.40 -7.26 -2.48
C VAL A 60 2.62 -6.15 -1.78
N ILE A 61 1.43 -6.44 -1.24
CA ILE A 61 0.65 -5.48 -0.46
C ILE A 61 1.36 -5.08 0.84
N VAL A 62 1.96 -6.02 1.55
CA VAL A 62 2.78 -5.72 2.75
C VAL A 62 3.94 -4.79 2.39
N MET A 63 4.62 -5.05 1.26
CA MET A 63 5.68 -4.17 0.76
C MET A 63 5.15 -2.78 0.39
N LEU A 64 3.98 -2.69 -0.24
CA LEU A 64 3.36 -1.41 -0.61
C LEU A 64 3.08 -0.56 0.62
N VAL A 65 2.40 -1.12 1.62
CA VAL A 65 2.08 -0.42 2.88
C VAL A 65 3.37 -0.02 3.60
N GLY A 66 4.33 -0.94 3.75
CA GLY A 66 5.62 -0.64 4.38
C GLY A 66 6.35 0.51 3.69
N ASN A 67 6.40 0.50 2.35
CA ASN A 67 7.06 1.54 1.56
C ASN A 67 6.38 2.92 1.76
N VAL A 68 5.06 2.97 1.83
CA VAL A 68 4.29 4.18 2.09
C VAL A 68 4.50 4.69 3.52
N GLU A 69 4.52 3.82 4.53
CA GLU A 69 4.82 4.21 5.93
C GLU A 69 6.25 4.78 6.07
N ILE A 70 7.23 4.17 5.39
CA ILE A 70 8.60 4.70 5.35
C ILE A 70 8.64 6.04 4.62
N THR A 71 7.82 6.23 3.57
CA THR A 71 7.69 7.52 2.87
C THR A 71 7.21 8.61 3.81
N ALA A 72 6.18 8.33 4.60
CA ALA A 72 5.67 9.26 5.61
C ALA A 72 6.74 9.62 6.64
N PHE A 73 7.48 8.62 7.13
CA PHE A 73 8.59 8.84 8.06
C PHE A 73 9.68 9.72 7.44
N LYS A 74 10.15 9.41 6.24
CA LYS A 74 11.17 10.20 5.53
C LYS A 74 10.71 11.62 5.22
N HIS A 75 9.44 11.78 4.87
CA HIS A 75 8.84 13.10 4.65
C HIS A 75 8.85 13.94 5.93
N SER A 76 8.51 13.35 7.08
CA SER A 76 8.58 14.02 8.39
C SER A 76 9.99 14.46 8.78
N LYS A 77 11.02 13.78 8.26
CA LYS A 77 12.44 14.11 8.45
C LYS A 77 12.99 15.08 7.40
N GLY A 78 12.20 15.49 6.41
CA GLY A 78 12.64 16.39 5.34
C GLY A 78 13.58 15.74 4.31
N ASP A 79 13.70 14.41 4.28
CA ASP A 79 14.54 13.68 3.32
C ASP A 79 13.85 13.63 1.93
N LYS A 80 13.99 14.71 1.15
CA LYS A 80 13.36 14.85 -0.17
C LYS A 80 13.84 13.79 -1.16
N LYS A 81 15.13 13.42 -1.14
CA LYS A 81 15.70 12.42 -2.06
C LYS A 81 15.14 11.04 -1.73
N GLY A 82 15.11 10.68 -0.44
CA GLY A 82 14.52 9.43 0.01
C GLY A 82 13.03 9.32 -0.34
N VAL A 83 12.24 10.38 -0.12
CA VAL A 83 10.82 10.41 -0.50
C VAL A 83 10.62 10.21 -2.00
N SER A 84 11.44 10.86 -2.85
CA SER A 84 11.35 10.69 -4.30
C SER A 84 11.60 9.24 -4.74
N ILE A 85 12.62 8.59 -4.17
CA ILE A 85 12.93 7.18 -4.45
C ILE A 85 11.77 6.29 -4.01
N LEU A 86 11.26 6.49 -2.80
CA LEU A 86 10.17 5.67 -2.27
C LEU A 86 8.88 5.86 -3.08
N ASN A 87 8.57 7.07 -3.56
CA ASN A 87 7.42 7.29 -4.43
C ASN A 87 7.54 6.53 -5.77
N MET A 88 8.73 6.50 -6.37
CA MET A 88 8.98 5.68 -7.57
C MET A 88 8.82 4.19 -7.28
N MET A 89 9.32 3.73 -6.12
CA MET A 89 9.13 2.35 -5.67
C MET A 89 7.64 2.02 -5.43
N THR A 90 6.87 2.92 -4.82
CA THR A 90 5.42 2.74 -4.60
C THR A 90 4.71 2.53 -5.92
N LEU A 91 5.03 3.32 -6.94
CA LEU A 91 4.45 3.18 -8.28
C LEU A 91 4.80 1.83 -8.90
N LEU A 92 6.07 1.41 -8.80
CA LEU A 92 6.52 0.10 -9.30
C LEU A 92 5.81 -1.05 -8.58
N ILE A 93 5.75 -1.03 -7.25
CA ILE A 93 5.09 -2.06 -6.43
C ILE A 93 3.60 -2.12 -6.77
N PHE A 94 2.95 -0.97 -6.96
CA PHE A 94 1.55 -0.91 -7.34
C PHE A 94 1.31 -1.52 -8.74
N VAL A 95 2.15 -1.22 -9.72
CA VAL A 95 2.06 -1.85 -11.06
C VAL A 95 2.21 -3.37 -10.95
N ILE A 96 3.16 -3.86 -10.15
CA ILE A 96 3.32 -5.30 -9.90
C ILE A 96 2.07 -5.89 -9.25
N SER A 97 1.47 -5.20 -8.27
CA SER A 97 0.23 -5.69 -7.63
C SER A 97 -0.92 -5.82 -8.63
N VAL A 98 -1.09 -4.85 -9.52
CA VAL A 98 -2.15 -4.89 -10.55
C VAL A 98 -1.93 -6.06 -11.50
N ILE A 99 -0.70 -6.27 -11.97
CA ILE A 99 -0.37 -7.40 -12.84
C ILE A 99 -0.65 -8.72 -12.13
N LEU A 100 -0.22 -8.87 -10.88
CA LEU A 100 -0.47 -10.10 -10.11
C LEU A 100 -1.96 -10.37 -9.93
N THR A 101 -2.74 -9.36 -9.53
CA THR A 101 -4.18 -9.52 -9.36
C THR A 101 -4.85 -9.96 -10.68
N LEU A 102 -4.43 -9.41 -11.83
CA LEU A 102 -5.00 -9.77 -13.15
C LEU A 102 -4.56 -11.16 -13.66
N VAL A 103 -3.41 -11.67 -13.21
CA VAL A 103 -2.89 -12.98 -13.64
C VAL A 103 -3.41 -14.11 -12.75
N VAL A 104 -3.57 -13.84 -11.44
CA VAL A 104 -4.02 -14.84 -10.46
C VAL A 104 -5.53 -15.01 -10.47
N TYR A 105 -6.30 -13.98 -10.85
CA TYR A 105 -7.76 -13.92 -10.73
C TYR A 105 -8.47 -13.40 -11.98
#